data_AF-A0A227J6L0-F1
#
_entry.id   AF-A0A227J6L0-F1
#
_cell.length_a   1.000
_cell.length_b   1.000
_cell.length_c   1.000
_cell.angle_alpha   90.00
_cell.angle_beta   90.00
_cell.angle_gamma   90.00
#
_symmetry.space_group_name_H-M   'P 1'
#
loop_
_entity.id
_entity.type
_entity.pdbx_description
1 polymer ?
#
loop_
_entity_poly.entity_id
_entity_poly.type
_entity_poly.pdbx_seq_one_letter_code
_entity_poly.pdbx_strand_id
1 'polypeptide(L)'
;VKQHLLLTRYNPTRVNQGEMLSVEDVEEILHIPLLGVIPESQAVLNASNKGVPVTFDENTDAGMAYSDTVDRLLGNQVEFRFLTEEKKGLFKRLFGG
;
A
#
# COMPACT_ATOMS: atom_id res chain seq x y z
N VAL A 1 2.88 -24.14 -9.07
CA VAL A 1 3.08 -22.67 -9.08
C VAL A 1 2.34 -22.11 -7.86
N LYS A 2 2.98 -21.26 -7.05
CA LYS A 2 2.30 -20.59 -5.92
C LYS A 2 1.63 -19.31 -6.42
N GLN A 3 0.38 -19.10 -6.04
CA GLN A 3 -0.36 -17.87 -6.35
C GLN A 3 -0.07 -16.83 -5.26
N HIS A 4 0.00 -15.56 -5.67
CA HIS A 4 0.26 -14.41 -4.80
C HIS A 4 -0.65 -13.27 -5.21
N LEU A 5 -1.28 -12.61 -4.24
CA LEU A 5 -2.11 -11.44 -4.45
C LEU A 5 -1.28 -10.17 -4.20
N LEU A 6 -1.24 -9.28 -5.19
CA LEU A 6 -0.69 -7.94 -5.06
C LEU A 6 -1.81 -6.94 -5.29
N LEU A 7 -2.31 -6.33 -4.21
CA LEU A 7 -3.36 -5.33 -4.30
C LEU A 7 -2.74 -3.96 -4.62
N THR A 8 -3.14 -3.35 -5.73
CA THR A 8 -2.53 -2.08 -6.18
C THR A 8 -3.52 -0.93 -6.16
N ARG A 9 -3.00 0.29 -5.99
CA ARG A 9 -3.80 1.52 -5.89
C ARG A 9 -4.79 1.48 -4.71
N TYR A 10 -4.37 0.85 -3.62
CA TYR A 10 -5.18 0.78 -2.40
C TYR A 10 -5.31 2.16 -1.77
N ASN A 11 -6.51 2.49 -1.31
CA ASN A 11 -6.81 3.78 -0.71
C ASN A 11 -7.65 3.57 0.57
N PRO A 12 -7.02 3.61 1.77
CA PRO A 12 -7.70 3.34 3.03
C PRO A 12 -8.88 4.27 3.31
N THR A 13 -8.78 5.55 2.90
CA THR A 13 -9.89 6.51 3.06
C THR A 13 -11.11 6.09 2.26
N ARG A 14 -10.91 5.63 1.01
CA ARG A 14 -12.01 5.16 0.15
C ARG A 14 -12.61 3.84 0.63
N VAL A 15 -11.80 2.98 1.26
CA VAL A 15 -12.30 1.77 1.94
C VAL A 15 -13.18 2.14 3.13
N ASN A 16 -12.73 3.06 3.98
CA ASN A 16 -13.52 3.54 5.13
C ASN A 16 -14.84 4.21 4.71
N GLN A 17 -14.89 4.79 3.51
CA GLN A 17 -16.08 5.41 2.92
C GLN A 17 -17.01 4.41 2.22
N GLY A 18 -16.61 3.13 2.07
CA GLY A 18 -17.37 2.11 1.36
C GLY A 18 -17.31 2.23 -0.17
N GLU A 19 -16.39 3.04 -0.71
CA GLU A 19 -16.20 3.22 -2.15
C GLU A 19 -15.23 2.20 -2.77
N MET A 20 -14.50 1.47 -1.91
CA MET A 20 -13.49 0.48 -2.28
C MET A 20 -13.59 -0.72 -1.34
N LEU A 21 -13.33 -1.93 -1.85
CA LEU A 21 -13.25 -3.15 -1.04
C LEU A 21 -12.04 -3.11 -0.11
N SER A 22 -12.19 -3.66 1.11
CA SER A 22 -11.07 -3.86 2.02
C SER A 22 -10.13 -4.97 1.53
N VAL A 23 -8.94 -5.05 2.12
CA VAL A 23 -8.00 -6.16 1.83
C VAL A 23 -8.64 -7.49 2.20
N GLU A 24 -9.30 -7.53 3.35
CA GLU A 24 -9.97 -8.70 3.91
C GLU A 24 -11.06 -9.22 2.97
N ASP A 25 -11.90 -8.32 2.43
CA ASP A 25 -12.93 -8.69 1.45
C ASP A 25 -12.32 -9.30 0.18
N VAL A 26 -11.20 -8.73 -0.31
CA VAL A 26 -10.54 -9.23 -1.52
C VAL A 26 -9.90 -10.59 -1.28
N GLU A 27 -9.27 -10.81 -0.12
CA GLU A 27 -8.72 -12.12 0.25
C GLU A 27 -9.82 -13.17 0.39
N GLU A 28 -10.98 -12.83 0.97
CA GLU A 28 -12.14 -13.72 1.08
C GLU A 28 -12.69 -14.10 -0.30
N ILE A 29 -12.78 -13.14 -1.23
CA ILE A 29 -13.31 -13.42 -2.58
C ILE A 29 -12.34 -14.31 -3.36
N LEU A 30 -11.04 -13.98 -3.35
CA LEU A 30 -10.06 -14.59 -4.24
C LEU A 30 -9.43 -15.86 -3.65
N HIS A 31 -9.41 -16.03 -2.33
CA HIS A 31 -8.73 -17.14 -1.65
C HIS A 31 -7.24 -17.28 -2.04
N ILE A 32 -6.56 -16.16 -2.30
CA ILE A 32 -5.14 -16.12 -2.67
C ILE A 32 -4.36 -15.37 -1.57
N PRO A 33 -3.22 -15.90 -1.09
CA PRO A 33 -2.43 -15.22 -0.07
C PRO A 33 -1.94 -13.84 -0.52
N LEU A 34 -2.20 -12.84 0.30
CA LEU A 34 -1.67 -11.50 0.11
C LEU A 34 -0.14 -11.46 0.22
N LEU A 35 0.50 -10.92 -0.80
CA LEU A 35 1.94 -10.68 -0.86
C LEU A 35 2.29 -9.21 -0.62
N GLY A 36 1.44 -8.30 -1.10
CA GLY A 36 1.71 -6.87 -1.04
C GLY A 36 0.46 -6.02 -1.22
N VAL A 37 0.50 -4.82 -0.64
CA VAL A 37 -0.50 -3.77 -0.86
C VAL A 37 0.24 -2.50 -1.26
N ILE A 38 0.01 -2.03 -2.47
CA ILE A 38 0.64 -0.82 -3.02
C ILE A 38 -0.39 0.32 -2.93
N PRO A 39 -0.12 1.38 -2.15
CA PRO A 39 -1.05 2.49 -2.04
C PRO A 39 -1.18 3.24 -3.36
N GLU A 40 -2.32 3.90 -3.55
CA GLU A 40 -2.43 4.91 -4.59
C GLU A 40 -1.44 6.06 -4.31
N SER A 41 -0.50 6.29 -5.23
CA SER A 41 0.61 7.20 -4.99
C SER A 41 0.95 8.03 -6.24
N GLN A 42 1.11 9.33 -6.05
CA GLN A 42 1.57 10.26 -7.08
C GLN A 42 3.01 9.94 -7.53
N ALA A 43 3.82 9.34 -6.65
CA ALA A 43 5.18 8.94 -6.96
C ALA A 43 5.24 7.93 -8.12
N VAL A 44 4.26 7.02 -8.21
CA VAL A 44 4.15 6.05 -9.30
C VAL A 44 3.97 6.75 -10.65
N LEU A 45 3.08 7.75 -10.72
CA LEU A 45 2.88 8.52 -11.96
C LEU A 45 4.15 9.28 -12.35
N ASN A 46 4.80 9.92 -11.38
CA ASN A 46 6.02 10.69 -11.61
C ASN A 46 7.18 9.80 -12.08
N ALA A 47 7.33 8.60 -11.51
CA ALA A 47 8.35 7.62 -11.88
C ALA A 47 8.11 7.11 -13.30
N SER A 48 6.85 6.77 -13.63
CA SER A 48 6.43 6.36 -14.99
C SER A 48 6.78 7.42 -16.04
N ASN A 49 6.43 8.69 -15.78
CA ASN A 49 6.73 9.80 -16.69
C ASN A 49 8.25 10.01 -16.92
N LYS A 50 9.08 9.62 -15.95
CA LYS A 50 10.54 9.68 -16.03
C LYS A 50 11.17 8.42 -16.61
N GLY A 51 10.40 7.36 -16.86
CA GLY A 51 10.91 6.07 -17.32
C GLY A 51 11.79 5.35 -16.30
N VAL A 52 11.58 5.60 -15.00
CA VAL A 52 12.34 4.96 -13.91
C VAL A 52 11.39 4.18 -12.99
N PRO A 53 11.80 3.04 -12.42
CA PRO A 53 11.00 2.33 -11.43
C PRO A 53 10.76 3.17 -10.18
N VAL A 54 9.54 3.14 -9.63
CA VAL A 54 9.22 3.83 -8.36
C VAL A 54 10.02 3.27 -7.18
N THR A 55 10.45 2.02 -7.26
CA THR A 55 11.29 1.35 -6.25
C THR A 55 12.67 1.98 -6.07
N PHE A 56 13.12 2.84 -6.99
CA PHE A 56 14.38 3.58 -6.83
C PHE A 56 14.27 4.75 -5.84
N ASP A 57 13.04 5.15 -5.49
CA ASP A 57 12.80 6.14 -4.44
C ASP A 57 12.24 5.47 -3.19
N GLU A 58 13.15 5.02 -2.33
CA GLU A 58 12.85 4.31 -1.08
C GLU A 58 12.12 5.17 -0.03
N ASN A 59 12.01 6.48 -0.25
CA ASN A 59 11.30 7.39 0.67
C ASN A 59 9.82 7.54 0.34
N THR A 60 9.36 6.96 -0.77
CA THR A 60 7.96 7.03 -1.18
C THR A 60 7.15 5.88 -0.58
N ASP A 61 5.88 6.13 -0.31
CA ASP A 61 4.91 5.12 0.14
C ASP A 61 4.87 3.89 -0.79
N ALA A 62 4.80 4.11 -2.11
CA ALA A 62 4.80 3.05 -3.10
C ALA A 62 6.15 2.32 -3.17
N GLY A 63 7.28 3.04 -3.14
CA GLY A 63 8.61 2.43 -3.13
C GLY A 63 8.82 1.53 -1.92
N MET A 64 8.46 2.04 -0.73
CA MET A 64 8.44 1.30 0.53
C MET A 64 7.55 0.05 0.46
N ALA A 65 6.33 0.16 -0.05
CA ALA A 65 5.41 -0.96 -0.18
C ALA A 65 5.89 -2.05 -1.14
N TYR A 66 6.53 -1.67 -2.26
CA TYR A 66 7.15 -2.62 -3.16
C TYR A 66 8.36 -3.31 -2.52
N SER A 67 9.16 -2.59 -1.72
CA SER A 67 10.27 -3.18 -0.95
C SER A 67 9.76 -4.27 0.00
N ASP A 68 8.70 -3.98 0.77
CA ASP A 68 8.09 -4.98 1.68
C ASP A 68 7.55 -6.20 0.91
N THR A 69 6.98 -5.95 -0.28
CA THR A 69 6.45 -7.02 -1.15
C THR A 69 7.58 -7.95 -1.60
N VAL A 70 8.73 -7.39 -1.98
CA VAL A 70 9.92 -8.18 -2.34
C VAL A 70 10.44 -8.95 -1.13
N ASP A 71 10.51 -8.32 0.05
CA ASP A 71 10.92 -9.01 1.27
C ASP A 71 10.02 -10.21 1.61
N ARG A 72 8.69 -10.05 1.53
CA ARG A 72 7.76 -11.17 1.71
C ARG A 72 7.91 -12.25 0.64
N LEU A 73 8.19 -11.86 -0.60
CA LEU A 73 8.43 -12.80 -1.69
C LEU A 73 9.70 -13.63 -1.45
N LEU A 74 10.71 -13.04 -0.81
CA LEU A 74 11.94 -13.71 -0.38
C LEU A 74 11.78 -14.54 0.89
N GLY A 75 10.61 -14.49 1.55
CA GLY A 75 10.27 -15.28 2.73
C GLY A 75 10.41 -14.56 4.06
N ASN A 76 10.72 -13.26 4.06
CA ASN A 76 10.79 -12.46 5.28
C ASN A 76 9.38 -12.13 5.80
N GLN A 77 9.23 -12.07 7.13
CA GLN A 77 7.99 -11.60 7.76
C GLN A 77 8.07 -10.08 7.97
N VAL A 78 7.29 -9.34 7.19
CA VAL A 78 7.22 -7.87 7.24
C VAL A 78 5.76 -7.44 7.38
N GLU A 79 5.49 -6.54 8.32
CA GLU A 79 4.16 -5.96 8.55
C GLU A 79 3.63 -5.19 7.34
N PHE A 80 2.33 -5.27 7.07
CA PHE A 80 1.71 -4.50 5.98
C PHE A 80 1.53 -3.04 6.38
N ARG A 81 2.19 -2.15 5.66
CA ARG A 81 2.04 -0.70 5.81
C ARG A 81 0.90 -0.18 4.92
N PHE A 82 0.41 1.02 5.21
CA PHE A 82 -0.56 1.76 4.39
C PHE A 82 -1.95 1.12 4.27
N LEU A 83 -2.31 0.19 5.18
CA LEU A 83 -3.65 -0.41 5.22
C LEU A 83 -4.70 0.47 5.88
N THR A 84 -4.25 1.39 6.74
CA THR A 84 -5.13 2.26 7.52
C THR A 84 -4.88 3.72 7.18
N GLU A 85 -5.92 4.53 7.31
CA GLU A 85 -5.80 5.97 7.12
C GLU A 85 -4.94 6.57 8.23
N GLU A 86 -3.93 7.37 7.86
CA GLU A 86 -3.17 8.13 8.83
C GLU A 86 -4.11 9.10 9.54
N LYS A 87 -4.41 8.81 10.82
CA LYS A 87 -5.16 9.74 11.66
C LYS A 87 -4.32 10.99 11.81
N LYS A 88 -4.69 12.07 11.09
CA LYS A 88 -4.14 13.41 11.32
C LYS A 88 -4.21 13.70 12.81
N GLY A 89 -3.04 13.67 13.45
CA GLY A 89 -2.95 13.53 14.90
C GLY A 89 -3.79 14.57 15.64
N LEU A 90 -4.45 14.13 16.70
CA LEU A 90 -5.18 14.97 17.67
C LEU A 90 -4.36 16.20 18.10
N PHE A 91 -3.03 16.07 18.10
CA PHE A 91 -2.04 17.11 18.38
C PHE A 91 -2.06 18.30 17.41
N LYS A 92 -2.36 18.10 16.11
CA LYS A 92 -2.45 19.21 15.15
C LYS A 92 -3.69 20.09 15.41
N ARG A 93 -4.75 19.54 15.99
CA ARG A 93 -5.92 20.31 16.45
C ARG A 93 -5.69 21.02 17.79
N LEU A 94 -4.75 20.54 18.61
CA LEU A 94 -4.45 21.11 19.93
C LEU A 94 -3.32 22.16 19.92
N PHE A 95 -2.40 22.11 18.95
CA PHE A 95 -1.19 22.96 18.93
C PHE A 95 -1.05 23.92 17.74
N GLY A 96 -2.09 24.13 16.92
CA GLY A 96 -2.09 25.20 15.93
C GLY A 96 -2.78 24.84 14.62
N GLY A 97 -3.98 25.39 14.45
CA GLY A 97 -4.47 25.81 13.14
C GLY A 97 -3.90 27.18 12.79
#